data_AF-A0A1Y1NMM2-F1
#
_entry.id   AF-A0A1Y1NMM2-F1
#
_cell.length_a   1.000
_cell.length_b   1.000
_cell.length_c   1.000
_cell.angle_alpha   90.00
_cell.angle_beta   90.00
_cell.angle_gamma   90.00
#
_symmetry.space_group_name_H-M   'P 1'
#
loop_
_entity.id
_entity.type
_entity.pdbx_description
1 polymer ?
#
loop_
_entity_poly.entity_id
_entity_poly.type
_entity_poly.pdbx_seq_one_letter_code
_entity_poly.pdbx_strand_id
1 'polypeptide(L)'
;MNFAEDLSLCDAILKKAEEAESSLCPKKSEDFYKKEFEKFCHWMRNNNAEIVTEKVLLAYFLDQSKNYKSSSLWCMYSKLKCMLRIKNDIDISQFSKLSAFLKKCSVGYSAEKSLVFSKNQLINFLTSACDEQYLLMKVVAIFGLFGACRRIEFYNLCVSDVQEEGAVFVVNLKDTKTHRPRTFTILNDDSMNYTELIKKYINLRPKHVKIEKFFLFYGAGKCTCNPIGINTFGQIPRKIAKYLNLPNADQFTGHSFRRTSATILADSGADIRTLKRHGDWKSDAVAEGYVADSRENKNKIARTLGSVNTVSCQRIRDLASSSTISVSGITSASSTTNECVLQSSSGISISGNSNCTITININK
;
A
#
# COMPACT_ATOMS: atom_id res chain seq x y z
N MET A 1 32.47 -32.84 23.72
CA MET A 1 32.46 -32.50 25.15
C MET A 1 31.01 -32.53 25.58
N ASN A 2 30.59 -33.68 26.12
CA ASN A 2 29.24 -33.92 26.61
C ASN A 2 29.02 -33.04 27.85
N PHE A 3 28.19 -32.01 27.74
CA PHE A 3 27.60 -31.41 28.92
C PHE A 3 26.38 -32.25 29.27
N ALA A 4 26.47 -32.93 30.41
CA ALA A 4 25.38 -33.65 31.02
C ALA A 4 24.22 -32.67 31.29
N GLU A 5 23.20 -32.70 30.44
CA GLU A 5 21.89 -32.12 30.72
C GLU A 5 21.15 -33.07 31.65
N ASP A 6 21.50 -33.02 32.93
CA ASP A 6 20.61 -33.42 34.02
C ASP A 6 21.05 -32.66 35.28
N LEU A 7 21.13 -31.33 35.14
CA LEU A 7 20.96 -30.46 36.30
C LEU A 7 19.46 -30.41 36.55
N SER A 8 19.02 -30.91 37.71
CA SER A 8 17.67 -30.70 38.25
C SER A 8 17.35 -29.20 38.20
N LEU A 9 16.72 -28.77 37.12
CA LEU A 9 16.23 -27.41 36.96
C LEU A 9 15.14 -27.24 38.01
N CYS A 10 15.24 -26.22 38.87
CA CYS A 10 14.21 -26.04 39.89
C CYS A 10 12.86 -25.73 39.24
N ASP A 11 11.77 -26.18 39.88
CA ASP A 11 10.40 -26.03 39.37
C ASP A 11 10.06 -24.57 39.00
N ALA A 12 10.66 -23.60 39.67
CA ALA A 12 10.46 -22.18 39.38
C ALA A 12 11.03 -21.76 38.00
N ILE A 13 12.13 -22.39 37.55
CA ILE A 13 12.70 -22.16 36.22
C ILE A 13 11.88 -22.88 35.16
N LEU A 14 11.49 -24.14 35.41
CA LEU A 14 10.64 -24.90 34.50
C LEU A 14 9.32 -24.19 34.24
N LYS A 15 8.66 -23.70 35.29
CA LYS A 15 7.42 -22.94 35.16
C LYS A 15 7.59 -21.65 34.34
N LYS A 16 8.69 -20.91 34.53
CA LYS A 16 8.99 -19.71 33.73
C LYS A 16 9.29 -20.06 32.27
N ALA A 17 9.95 -21.18 32.01
CA ALA A 17 10.20 -21.68 30.67
C ALA A 17 8.89 -22.08 29.97
N GLU A 18 8.01 -22.83 30.65
CA GLU A 18 6.68 -23.19 30.15
C GLU A 18 5.81 -21.95 29.86
N GLU A 19 5.82 -20.95 30.75
CA GLU A 19 5.14 -19.68 30.53
C GLU A 19 5.67 -18.98 29.26
N ALA A 20 6.99 -18.95 29.06
CA ALA A 20 7.61 -18.38 27.87
C ALA A 20 7.24 -19.17 26.59
N GLU A 21 7.29 -20.50 26.65
CA GLU A 21 6.95 -21.39 25.53
C GLU A 21 5.49 -21.27 25.11
N SER A 22 4.57 -21.19 26.08
CA SER A 22 3.14 -20.95 25.82
C SER A 22 2.88 -19.63 25.10
N SER A 23 3.79 -18.65 25.24
CA SER A 23 3.69 -17.34 24.62
C SER A 23 4.24 -17.29 23.19
N LEU A 24 4.96 -18.33 22.75
CA LEU A 24 5.57 -18.40 21.42
C LEU A 24 4.54 -18.48 20.29
N CYS A 25 3.40 -19.13 20.54
CA CYS A 25 2.31 -19.18 19.57
C CYS A 25 1.53 -17.85 19.58
N PRO A 26 1.26 -17.21 18.43
CA PRO A 26 0.55 -15.94 18.40
C PRO A 26 -0.88 -16.05 18.95
N LYS A 27 -1.13 -15.45 20.12
CA LYS A 27 -2.42 -15.54 20.86
C LYS A 27 -3.66 -15.29 19.99
N LYS A 28 -3.65 -14.25 19.17
CA LYS A 28 -4.81 -13.88 18.31
C LYS A 28 -5.17 -14.94 17.26
N SER A 29 -4.20 -15.76 16.85
CA SER A 29 -4.37 -16.76 15.79
C SER A 29 -4.10 -18.18 16.26
N GLU A 30 -3.97 -18.41 17.56
CA GLU A 30 -3.55 -19.69 18.14
C GLU A 30 -4.41 -20.86 17.65
N ASP A 31 -5.73 -20.68 17.61
CA ASP A 31 -6.66 -21.70 17.10
C ASP A 31 -6.37 -22.10 15.66
N PHE A 32 -5.93 -21.16 14.81
CA PHE A 32 -5.58 -21.46 13.42
C PHE A 32 -4.27 -22.26 13.31
N TYR A 33 -3.35 -22.11 14.25
CA TYR A 33 -2.12 -22.89 14.32
C TYR A 33 -2.42 -24.30 14.80
N LYS A 34 -3.20 -24.44 15.89
CA LYS A 34 -3.65 -25.73 16.43
C LYS A 34 -4.41 -26.54 15.39
N LYS A 35 -5.40 -25.94 14.72
CA LYS A 35 -6.17 -26.62 13.65
C LYS A 35 -5.31 -27.07 12.48
N GLU A 36 -4.27 -26.32 12.10
CA GLU A 36 -3.37 -26.73 11.02
C GLU A 36 -2.51 -27.93 11.43
N PHE A 37 -2.01 -27.91 12.67
CA PHE A 37 -1.26 -29.01 13.23
C PHE A 37 -2.10 -30.29 13.33
N GLU A 38 -3.35 -30.18 13.81
CA GLU A 38 -4.29 -31.30 13.86
C GLU A 38 -4.57 -31.91 12.48
N LYS A 39 -4.73 -31.08 11.45
CA LYS A 39 -4.87 -31.55 10.06
C LYS A 39 -3.66 -32.33 9.60
N PHE A 40 -2.45 -31.83 9.91
CA PHE A 40 -1.23 -32.54 9.59
C PHE A 40 -1.12 -33.87 10.34
N CYS A 41 -1.40 -33.91 11.64
CA CYS A 41 -1.43 -35.15 12.42
C CYS A 41 -2.44 -36.16 11.86
N HIS A 42 -3.63 -35.70 11.45
CA HIS A 42 -4.62 -36.58 10.81
C HIS A 42 -4.13 -37.12 9.47
N TRP A 43 -3.50 -36.28 8.63
CA TRP A 43 -2.87 -36.73 7.39
C TRP A 43 -1.78 -37.76 7.64
N MET A 44 -0.94 -37.60 8.68
CA MET A 44 0.08 -38.59 9.02
C MET A 44 -0.53 -39.95 9.37
N ARG A 45 -1.57 -39.96 10.23
CA ARG A 45 -2.27 -41.20 10.60
C ARG A 45 -2.85 -41.92 9.39
N ASN A 46 -3.46 -41.18 8.46
CA ASN A 46 -4.04 -41.77 7.25
C ASN A 46 -2.99 -42.30 6.26
N ASN A 47 -1.73 -41.86 6.39
CA ASN A 47 -0.62 -42.30 5.53
C ASN A 47 0.38 -43.21 6.28
N ASN A 48 0.00 -43.73 7.46
CA ASN A 48 0.85 -44.58 8.30
C ASN A 48 2.24 -43.99 8.59
N ALA A 49 2.32 -42.66 8.74
CA ALA A 49 3.55 -41.95 9.11
C ALA A 49 3.60 -41.74 10.62
N GLU A 50 4.60 -42.31 11.28
CA GLU A 50 4.77 -42.20 12.75
C GLU A 50 5.73 -41.08 13.15
N ILE A 51 6.75 -40.81 12.33
CA ILE A 51 7.82 -39.85 12.62
C ILE A 51 7.80 -38.71 11.59
N VAL A 52 7.87 -37.47 12.08
CA VAL A 52 7.99 -36.30 11.22
C VAL A 52 9.42 -36.22 10.66
N THR A 53 9.54 -36.32 9.35
CA THR A 53 10.80 -36.17 8.61
C THR A 53 10.62 -35.21 7.45
N GLU A 54 11.73 -34.76 6.85
CA GLU A 54 11.66 -33.94 5.63
C GLU A 54 10.89 -34.65 4.49
N LYS A 55 11.02 -35.98 4.35
CA LYS A 55 10.29 -36.77 3.34
C LYS A 55 8.77 -36.76 3.59
N VAL A 56 8.35 -36.91 4.85
CA VAL A 56 6.94 -36.87 5.26
C VAL A 56 6.33 -35.50 4.96
N LEU A 57 7.04 -34.41 5.30
CA LEU A 57 6.57 -33.07 4.99
C LEU A 57 6.58 -32.76 3.49
N LEU A 58 7.56 -33.25 2.73
CA LEU A 58 7.56 -33.14 1.28
C LEU A 58 6.32 -33.79 0.66
N ALA A 59 5.98 -35.01 1.09
CA ALA A 59 4.77 -35.70 0.65
C ALA A 59 3.50 -34.95 1.04
N TYR A 60 3.42 -34.47 2.29
CA TYR A 60 2.29 -33.66 2.76
C TYR A 60 2.10 -32.39 1.94
N PHE A 61 3.16 -31.61 1.74
CA PHE A 61 3.10 -30.36 0.98
C PHE A 61 2.89 -30.59 -0.51
N LEU A 62 3.33 -31.72 -1.07
CA LEU A 62 2.97 -32.12 -2.43
C LEU A 62 1.46 -32.31 -2.55
N ASP A 63 0.81 -33.00 -1.60
CA ASP A 63 -0.64 -33.15 -1.61
C ASP A 63 -1.37 -31.83 -1.41
N GLN A 64 -0.90 -30.97 -0.49
CA GLN A 64 -1.49 -29.65 -0.31
C GLN A 64 -1.33 -28.77 -1.55
N SER A 65 -0.22 -28.87 -2.27
CA SER A 65 0.04 -28.05 -3.46
C SER A 65 -0.95 -28.26 -4.59
N LYS A 66 -1.63 -29.41 -4.63
CA LYS A 66 -2.68 -29.72 -5.60
C LYS A 66 -3.94 -28.88 -5.40
N ASN A 67 -4.19 -28.43 -4.16
CA ASN A 67 -5.44 -27.76 -3.76
C ASN A 67 -5.26 -26.30 -3.32
N TYR A 68 -4.02 -25.88 -3.03
CA TYR A 68 -3.75 -24.59 -2.42
C TYR A 68 -2.72 -23.77 -3.20
N LYS A 69 -2.97 -22.46 -3.30
CA LYS A 69 -2.02 -21.48 -3.86
C LYS A 69 -0.75 -21.41 -3.01
N SER A 70 0.36 -21.01 -3.62
CA SER A 70 1.68 -20.95 -2.97
C SER A 70 1.70 -20.15 -1.65
N SER A 71 1.01 -19.02 -1.58
CA SER A 71 0.90 -18.22 -0.36
C SER A 71 0.20 -18.95 0.79
N SER A 72 -0.81 -19.78 0.48
CA SER A 72 -1.45 -20.65 1.46
C SER A 72 -0.51 -21.76 1.92
N LEU A 73 0.28 -22.35 1.02
CA LEU A 73 1.30 -23.35 1.40
C LEU A 73 2.34 -22.76 2.35
N TRP A 74 2.85 -21.55 2.09
CA TRP A 74 3.76 -20.86 2.99
C TRP A 74 3.13 -20.52 4.34
N CYS A 75 1.83 -20.22 4.37
CA CYS A 75 1.08 -20.02 5.61
C CYS A 75 1.00 -21.33 6.41
N MET A 76 0.64 -22.45 5.76
CA MET A 76 0.66 -23.78 6.37
C MET A 76 2.04 -24.14 6.91
N TYR A 77 3.10 -23.94 6.11
CA TYR A 77 4.48 -24.15 6.52
C TYR A 77 4.83 -23.34 7.76
N SER A 78 4.47 -22.06 7.80
CA SER A 78 4.78 -21.19 8.94
C SER A 78 4.07 -21.64 10.22
N LYS A 79 2.81 -22.08 10.11
CA LYS A 79 2.06 -22.63 11.25
C LYS A 79 2.65 -23.94 11.74
N LEU A 80 2.92 -24.87 10.82
CA LEU A 80 3.51 -26.16 11.16
C LEU A 80 4.91 -26.00 11.74
N LYS A 81 5.73 -25.09 11.21
CA LYS A 81 7.04 -24.76 11.77
C LYS A 81 6.95 -24.33 13.24
N CYS A 82 5.99 -23.47 13.56
CA CYS A 82 5.77 -23.04 14.94
C CYS A 82 5.30 -24.21 15.82
N MET A 83 4.29 -24.95 15.38
CA MET A 83 3.68 -26.02 16.17
C MET A 83 4.60 -27.22 16.38
N LEU A 84 5.36 -27.62 15.36
CA LEU A 84 6.33 -28.71 15.44
C LEU A 84 7.50 -28.35 16.35
N ARG A 85 7.94 -27.08 16.34
CA ARG A 85 8.95 -26.60 17.27
C ARG A 85 8.46 -26.64 18.72
N ILE A 86 7.22 -26.19 18.97
CA ILE A 86 6.66 -26.15 20.33
C ILE A 86 6.31 -27.55 20.85
N LYS A 87 5.71 -28.42 20.02
CA LYS A 87 5.13 -29.70 20.49
C LYS A 87 6.02 -30.91 20.31
N ASN A 88 6.97 -30.85 19.39
CA ASN A 88 7.79 -32.00 19.00
C ASN A 88 9.29 -31.69 19.02
N ASP A 89 9.67 -30.46 19.34
CA ASP A 89 11.05 -29.96 19.25
C ASP A 89 11.70 -30.19 17.86
N ILE A 90 10.91 -30.04 16.80
CA ILE A 90 11.36 -30.22 15.41
C ILE A 90 11.46 -28.87 14.71
N ASP A 91 12.67 -28.47 14.33
CA ASP A 91 12.91 -27.29 13.50
C ASP A 91 12.95 -27.61 12.00
N ILE A 92 11.79 -27.49 11.35
CA ILE A 92 11.65 -27.70 9.90
C ILE A 92 12.31 -26.60 9.05
N SER A 93 12.93 -25.58 9.66
CA SER A 93 13.72 -24.60 8.91
C SER A 93 14.98 -25.18 8.28
N GLN A 94 15.47 -26.28 8.85
CA GLN A 94 16.64 -27.01 8.37
C GLN A 94 16.33 -27.90 7.14
N PHE A 95 15.04 -28.09 6.81
CA PHE A 95 14.59 -28.92 5.71
C PHE A 95 14.70 -28.16 4.37
N SER A 96 15.89 -28.23 3.79
CA SER A 96 16.27 -27.48 2.59
C SER A 96 15.53 -27.93 1.33
N LYS A 97 15.23 -29.22 1.16
CA LYS A 97 14.46 -29.76 0.02
C LYS A 97 13.01 -29.32 0.10
N LEU A 98 12.42 -29.34 1.31
CA LEU A 98 11.08 -28.81 1.54
C LEU A 98 11.00 -27.32 1.18
N SER A 99 11.97 -26.54 1.65
CA SER A 99 12.07 -25.11 1.34
C SER A 99 12.22 -24.86 -0.16
N ALA A 100 13.06 -25.65 -0.85
CA ALA A 100 13.24 -25.57 -2.31
C ALA A 100 11.94 -25.91 -3.07
N PHE A 101 11.23 -26.95 -2.63
CA PHE A 101 9.93 -27.32 -3.21
C PHE A 101 8.90 -26.18 -3.09
N LEU A 102 8.73 -25.60 -1.90
CA LEU A 102 7.79 -24.49 -1.68
C LEU A 102 8.15 -23.24 -2.50
N LYS A 103 9.46 -22.95 -2.65
CA LYS A 103 9.94 -21.88 -3.55
C LYS A 103 9.58 -22.17 -5.00
N LYS A 104 9.73 -23.42 -5.47
CA LYS A 104 9.32 -23.84 -6.81
C LYS A 104 7.81 -23.66 -7.02
N CYS A 105 6.99 -24.02 -6.04
CA CYS A 105 5.53 -23.76 -6.08
C CYS A 105 5.19 -22.26 -6.15
N SER A 106 6.11 -21.38 -5.76
CA SER A 106 5.90 -19.92 -5.76
C SER A 106 6.26 -19.26 -7.10
N VAL A 107 6.93 -19.99 -8.01
CA VAL A 107 7.33 -19.45 -9.32
C VAL A 107 6.08 -19.07 -10.12
N GLY A 108 6.06 -17.85 -10.65
CA GLY A 108 4.92 -17.32 -11.42
C GLY A 108 3.70 -16.94 -10.59
N TYR A 109 3.72 -17.14 -9.26
CA TYR A 109 2.62 -16.73 -8.41
C TYR A 109 2.52 -15.19 -8.34
N SER A 110 1.33 -14.68 -8.66
CA SER A 110 0.98 -13.29 -8.42
C SER A 110 -0.20 -13.23 -7.45
N ALA A 111 -0.11 -12.37 -6.45
CA ALA A 111 -1.18 -12.16 -5.50
C ALA A 111 -2.28 -11.31 -6.13
N GLU A 112 -3.53 -11.79 -6.08
CA GLU A 112 -4.70 -10.98 -6.41
C GLU A 112 -4.80 -9.81 -5.43
N LYS A 113 -4.94 -8.60 -5.97
CA LYS A 113 -5.06 -7.37 -5.19
C LYS A 113 -6.41 -6.74 -5.45
N SER A 114 -6.99 -6.12 -4.42
CA SER A 114 -8.27 -5.42 -4.54
C SER A 114 -8.18 -4.27 -5.52
N LEU A 115 -9.23 -4.07 -6.32
CA LEU A 115 -9.29 -2.95 -7.28
C LEU A 115 -9.29 -1.60 -6.57
N VAL A 116 -8.87 -0.57 -7.30
CA VAL A 116 -8.77 0.81 -6.84
C VAL A 116 -9.74 1.70 -7.60
N PHE A 117 -10.28 2.70 -6.93
CA PHE A 117 -10.96 3.83 -7.56
C PHE A 117 -9.94 4.85 -8.09
N SER A 118 -10.30 5.56 -9.16
CA SER A 118 -9.64 6.81 -9.54
C SER A 118 -10.14 7.98 -8.66
N LYS A 119 -9.39 9.09 -8.65
CA LYS A 119 -9.79 10.33 -7.93
C LYS A 119 -11.19 10.79 -8.40
N ASN A 120 -11.41 10.82 -9.72
CA ASN A 120 -12.69 11.25 -10.30
C ASN A 120 -13.86 10.32 -9.95
N GLN A 121 -13.64 9.01 -9.89
CA GLN A 121 -14.67 8.06 -9.46
C GLN A 121 -15.09 8.31 -8.00
N LEU A 122 -14.14 8.53 -7.10
CA LEU A 122 -14.45 8.87 -5.71
C LEU A 122 -15.16 10.22 -5.61
N ILE A 123 -14.68 11.26 -6.29
CA ILE A 123 -15.33 12.58 -6.27
C ILE A 123 -16.76 12.47 -6.78
N ASN A 124 -17.00 11.79 -7.91
CA ASN A 124 -18.34 11.57 -8.45
C ASN A 124 -19.26 10.87 -7.42
N PHE A 125 -18.77 9.85 -6.71
CA PHE A 125 -19.55 9.23 -5.64
C PHE A 125 -19.86 10.21 -4.50
N LEU A 126 -18.86 10.97 -4.06
CA LEU A 126 -19.00 11.91 -2.94
C LEU A 126 -19.96 13.07 -3.25
N THR A 127 -20.04 13.51 -4.51
CA THR A 127 -20.93 14.60 -4.93
C THR A 127 -22.31 14.10 -5.35
N SER A 128 -22.40 13.03 -6.13
CA SER A 128 -23.65 12.59 -6.77
C SER A 128 -24.52 11.70 -5.89
N ALA A 129 -23.94 10.92 -4.96
CA ALA A 129 -24.73 10.01 -4.14
C ALA A 129 -25.56 10.76 -3.09
N CYS A 130 -26.84 10.40 -2.92
CA CYS A 130 -27.69 11.05 -1.92
C CYS A 130 -27.19 10.77 -0.49
N ASP A 131 -27.09 11.83 0.32
CA ASP A 131 -26.63 11.70 1.70
C ASP A 131 -27.59 10.90 2.58
N GLU A 132 -28.89 10.88 2.29
CA GLU A 132 -29.87 10.12 3.05
C GLU A 132 -29.50 8.63 3.15
N GLN A 133 -28.89 8.08 2.08
CA GLN A 133 -28.49 6.68 2.01
C GLN A 133 -26.97 6.47 2.15
N TYR A 134 -26.15 7.39 1.63
CA TYR A 134 -24.73 7.14 1.41
C TYR A 134 -23.78 7.93 2.31
N LEU A 135 -24.26 8.83 3.18
CA LEU A 135 -23.39 9.70 3.99
C LEU A 135 -22.30 8.94 4.77
N LEU A 136 -22.64 7.84 5.45
CA LEU A 136 -21.64 7.00 6.13
C LEU A 136 -20.58 6.48 5.15
N MET A 137 -20.98 5.98 3.99
CA MET A 137 -20.04 5.44 3.01
C MET A 137 -19.13 6.54 2.45
N LYS A 138 -19.67 7.76 2.28
CA LYS A 138 -18.89 8.94 1.91
C LYS A 138 -17.82 9.25 2.95
N VAL A 139 -18.19 9.36 4.23
CA VAL A 139 -17.22 9.63 5.31
C VAL A 139 -16.16 8.53 5.42
N VAL A 140 -16.56 7.25 5.30
CA VAL A 140 -15.59 6.14 5.28
C VAL A 140 -14.65 6.22 4.07
N ALA A 141 -15.16 6.58 2.88
CA ALA A 141 -14.33 6.75 1.69
C ALA A 141 -13.31 7.89 1.87
N ILE A 142 -13.72 9.01 2.48
CA ILE A 142 -12.83 10.14 2.81
C ILE A 142 -11.72 9.69 3.76
N PHE A 143 -12.07 9.07 4.89
CA PHE A 143 -11.08 8.58 5.86
C PHE A 143 -10.18 7.49 5.25
N GLY A 144 -10.71 6.67 4.34
CA GLY A 144 -9.93 5.68 3.60
C GLY A 144 -8.96 6.30 2.60
N LEU A 145 -9.36 7.39 1.93
CA LEU A 145 -8.55 8.12 0.97
C LEU A 145 -7.42 8.89 1.65
N PHE A 146 -7.69 9.63 2.73
CA PHE A 146 -6.69 10.45 3.41
C PHE A 146 -5.88 9.70 4.47
N GLY A 147 -6.47 8.70 5.13
CA GLY A 147 -5.80 7.96 6.19
C GLY A 147 -5.14 6.67 5.75
N ALA A 148 -5.42 6.20 4.52
CA ALA A 148 -5.06 4.89 4.02
C ALA A 148 -5.50 3.76 4.99
N CYS A 149 -6.61 3.96 5.70
CA CYS A 149 -6.97 3.17 6.89
C CYS A 149 -7.25 1.70 6.58
N ARG A 150 -6.88 0.81 7.52
CA ARG A 150 -7.31 -0.59 7.57
C ARG A 150 -8.69 -0.69 8.20
N ARG A 151 -9.40 -1.80 7.94
CA ARG A 151 -10.72 -2.10 8.54
C ARG A 151 -10.74 -2.03 10.07
N ILE A 152 -9.66 -2.50 10.71
CA ILE A 152 -9.56 -2.47 12.17
C ILE A 152 -9.38 -1.05 12.71
N GLU A 153 -8.67 -0.19 11.98
CA GLU A 153 -8.47 1.22 12.34
C GLU A 153 -9.82 1.96 12.28
N PHE A 154 -10.64 1.71 11.25
CA PHE A 154 -12.02 2.22 11.21
C PHE A 154 -12.88 1.71 12.38
N TYR A 155 -12.79 0.42 12.68
CA TYR A 155 -13.58 -0.20 13.75
C TYR A 155 -13.16 0.30 15.15
N ASN A 156 -11.90 0.64 15.35
CA ASN A 156 -11.37 1.08 16.63
C ASN A 156 -11.43 2.57 16.87
N LEU A 157 -11.63 3.39 15.83
CA LEU A 157 -11.69 4.84 15.94
C LEU A 157 -12.78 5.32 16.89
N CYS A 158 -12.41 6.18 17.85
CA CYS A 158 -13.32 6.82 18.79
C CYS A 158 -13.61 8.27 18.40
N VAL A 159 -14.67 8.86 18.96
CA VAL A 159 -15.04 10.27 18.74
C VAL A 159 -13.92 11.21 19.19
N SER A 160 -13.27 10.91 20.32
CA SER A 160 -12.15 11.69 20.85
C SER A 160 -10.88 11.66 19.98
N ASP A 161 -10.82 10.75 19.00
CA ASP A 161 -9.71 10.63 18.07
C ASP A 161 -9.85 11.52 16.82
N VAL A 162 -11.00 12.17 16.63
CA VAL A 162 -11.30 13.03 15.48
C VAL A 162 -11.51 14.46 15.96
N GLN A 163 -10.57 15.33 15.62
CA GLN A 163 -10.54 16.72 16.10
C GLN A 163 -10.65 17.68 14.92
N GLU A 164 -11.52 18.68 15.06
CA GLU A 164 -11.62 19.78 14.10
C GLU A 164 -10.68 20.92 14.54
N GLU A 165 -9.67 21.20 13.74
CA GLU A 165 -8.67 22.24 13.98
C GLU A 165 -8.74 23.26 12.84
N GLY A 166 -9.56 24.30 13.02
CA GLY A 166 -9.80 25.31 11.99
C GLY A 166 -10.44 24.71 10.73
N ALA A 167 -9.69 24.72 9.62
CA ALA A 167 -10.16 24.20 8.33
C ALA A 167 -9.79 22.72 8.08
N VAL A 168 -9.20 22.04 9.06
CA VAL A 168 -8.66 20.68 8.92
C VAL A 168 -9.25 19.76 9.97
N PHE A 169 -9.51 18.51 9.60
CA PHE A 169 -9.73 17.44 10.57
C PHE A 169 -8.43 16.68 10.82
N VAL A 170 -8.03 16.57 12.08
CA VAL A 170 -6.92 15.73 12.54
C VAL A 170 -7.48 14.44 13.11
N VAL A 171 -7.01 13.30 12.61
CA VAL A 171 -7.47 11.98 13.01
C VAL A 171 -6.32 11.18 13.62
N ASN A 172 -6.48 10.70 14.85
CA ASN A 172 -5.47 9.94 15.57
C ASN A 172 -5.81 8.44 15.67
N LEU A 173 -5.04 7.60 14.99
CA LEU A 173 -5.19 6.15 15.04
C LEU A 173 -4.30 5.57 16.14
N LYS A 174 -4.87 5.30 17.32
CA LYS A 174 -4.14 4.78 18.49
C LYS A 174 -3.83 3.28 18.42
N ASP A 175 -4.80 2.47 18.00
CA ASP A 175 -4.68 1.01 17.92
C ASP A 175 -4.51 0.55 16.47
N THR A 176 -3.25 0.36 16.07
CA THR A 176 -2.88 -0.08 14.72
C THR A 176 -2.35 -1.52 14.75
N LYS A 177 -2.37 -2.20 13.59
CA LYS A 177 -1.78 -3.54 13.43
C LYS A 177 -0.30 -3.60 13.88
N THR A 178 0.40 -2.46 13.85
CA THR A 178 1.81 -2.31 14.21
C THR A 178 2.02 -1.86 15.66
N HIS A 179 0.94 -1.68 16.44
CA HIS A 179 0.94 -1.14 17.81
C HIS A 179 1.64 0.22 17.93
N ARG A 180 1.60 1.01 16.87
CA ARG A 180 2.15 2.36 16.84
C ARG A 180 1.06 3.36 16.49
N PRO A 181 0.86 4.41 17.29
CA PRO A 181 -0.08 5.45 16.95
C PRO A 181 0.38 6.20 15.69
N ARG A 182 -0.56 6.62 14.86
CA ARG A 182 -0.30 7.48 13.69
C ARG A 182 -1.44 8.47 13.51
N THR A 183 -1.13 9.62 12.94
CA THR A 183 -2.10 10.66 12.62
C THR A 183 -2.21 10.88 11.12
N PHE A 184 -3.34 11.40 10.68
CA PHE A 184 -3.51 11.94 9.33
C PHE A 184 -4.48 13.13 9.35
N THR A 185 -4.42 13.94 8.31
CA THR A 185 -5.22 15.16 8.17
C THR A 185 -6.15 15.08 6.97
N ILE A 186 -7.32 15.68 7.10
CA ILE A 186 -8.30 15.83 6.01
C ILE A 186 -8.53 17.32 5.82
N LEU A 187 -8.22 17.81 4.61
CA LEU A 187 -8.43 19.19 4.19
C LEU A 187 -9.30 19.21 2.93
N ASN A 188 -10.04 20.31 2.74
CA ASN A 188 -10.78 20.55 1.50
C ASN A 188 -9.82 20.76 0.32
N ASP A 189 -10.28 20.39 -0.88
CA ASP A 189 -9.63 20.65 -2.15
C ASP A 189 -10.60 21.53 -2.97
N ASP A 190 -10.09 22.27 -3.96
CA ASP A 190 -10.89 23.05 -4.92
C ASP A 190 -12.00 22.21 -5.56
N SER A 191 -11.75 20.90 -5.69
CA SER A 191 -12.70 19.94 -6.26
C SER A 191 -13.77 19.44 -5.29
N MET A 192 -13.57 19.54 -3.97
CA MET A 192 -14.45 18.87 -2.99
C MET A 192 -14.31 19.40 -1.56
N ASN A 193 -15.46 19.68 -0.94
CA ASN A 193 -15.55 20.00 0.48
C ASN A 193 -15.72 18.71 1.33
N TYR A 194 -14.61 18.06 1.66
CA TYR A 194 -14.61 16.84 2.46
C TYR A 194 -15.05 17.10 3.91
N THR A 195 -14.65 18.24 4.47
CA THR A 195 -14.91 18.57 5.89
C THR A 195 -16.40 18.73 6.17
N GLU A 196 -17.19 19.29 5.24
CA GLU A 196 -18.64 19.43 5.40
C GLU A 196 -19.37 18.08 5.54
N LEU A 197 -18.99 17.06 4.76
CA LEU A 197 -19.57 15.72 4.88
C LEU A 197 -19.28 15.09 6.24
N ILE A 198 -18.07 15.33 6.77
CA ILE A 198 -17.67 14.86 8.10
C ILE A 198 -18.49 15.56 9.17
N LYS A 199 -18.59 16.90 9.12
CA LYS A 199 -19.42 17.69 10.06
C LYS A 199 -20.88 17.26 10.03
N LYS A 200 -21.45 17.08 8.83
CA LYS A 200 -22.82 16.60 8.65
C LYS A 200 -23.04 15.26 9.34
N TYR A 201 -22.12 14.32 9.18
CA TYR A 201 -22.21 13.02 9.85
C TYR A 201 -22.08 13.13 11.38
N ILE A 202 -21.12 13.92 11.88
CA ILE A 202 -20.92 14.16 13.32
C ILE A 202 -22.19 14.77 13.94
N ASN A 203 -22.80 15.77 13.29
CA ASN A 203 -23.99 16.47 13.78
C ASN A 203 -25.23 15.57 13.87
N LEU A 204 -25.28 14.49 13.09
CA LEU A 204 -26.38 13.52 13.13
C LEU A 204 -26.22 12.48 14.24
N ARG A 205 -25.06 12.44 14.93
CA ARG A 205 -24.83 11.52 16.03
C ARG A 205 -25.86 11.76 17.16
N PRO A 206 -26.60 10.74 17.62
CA PRO A 206 -27.55 10.93 18.70
C PRO A 206 -26.85 11.31 20.02
N LYS A 207 -27.37 12.31 20.75
CA LYS A 207 -26.77 12.83 21.99
C LYS A 207 -26.69 11.81 23.13
N HIS A 208 -27.52 10.77 23.10
CA HIS A 208 -27.64 9.76 24.16
C HIS A 208 -26.78 8.50 23.91
N VAL A 209 -25.91 8.51 22.90
CA VAL A 209 -25.01 7.38 22.62
C VAL A 209 -23.95 7.26 23.72
N LYS A 210 -23.92 6.12 24.41
CA LYS A 210 -22.89 5.82 25.43
C LYS A 210 -21.58 5.27 24.85
N ILE A 211 -21.63 4.72 23.65
CA ILE A 211 -20.48 4.09 23.00
C ILE A 211 -19.59 5.17 22.39
N GLU A 212 -18.27 5.09 22.61
CA GLU A 212 -17.31 6.10 22.14
C GLU A 212 -16.91 5.96 20.67
N LYS A 213 -17.33 4.87 19.99
CA LYS A 213 -17.01 4.60 18.59
C LYS A 213 -17.45 5.75 17.68
N PHE A 214 -16.55 6.21 16.80
CA PHE A 214 -16.82 7.29 15.86
C PHE A 214 -17.89 6.87 14.85
N PHE A 215 -17.70 5.73 14.19
CA PHE A 215 -18.61 5.24 13.16
C PHE A 215 -19.78 4.44 13.74
N LEU A 216 -20.96 5.05 13.69
CA LEU A 216 -22.24 4.41 13.97
C LEU A 216 -23.02 4.13 12.68
N PHE A 217 -23.98 3.22 12.77
CA PHE A 217 -24.86 2.90 11.66
C PHE A 217 -25.74 4.09 11.30
N TYR A 218 -25.81 4.34 10.00
CA TYR A 218 -26.57 5.43 9.40
C TYR A 218 -27.35 4.89 8.21
N GLY A 219 -28.61 5.29 8.09
CA GLY A 219 -29.47 4.98 6.96
C GLY A 219 -30.80 5.74 7.04
N ALA A 220 -31.40 6.01 5.88
CA ALA A 220 -32.64 6.78 5.76
C ALA A 220 -32.57 8.13 6.50
N GLY A 221 -31.45 8.85 6.34
CA GLY A 221 -31.24 10.16 6.93
C GLY A 221 -30.92 10.18 8.43
N LYS A 222 -30.89 9.01 9.09
CA LYS A 222 -30.78 8.90 10.55
C LYS A 222 -29.55 8.11 10.98
N CYS A 223 -28.88 8.60 12.01
CA CYS A 223 -27.83 7.89 12.71
C CYS A 223 -28.41 7.14 13.91
N THR A 224 -27.95 5.92 14.14
CA THR A 224 -28.40 5.05 15.23
C THR A 224 -27.31 4.95 16.31
N CYS A 225 -27.62 4.31 17.43
CA CYS A 225 -26.65 4.11 18.53
C CYS A 225 -25.73 2.88 18.32
N ASN A 226 -25.90 2.14 17.22
CA ASN A 226 -25.19 0.89 16.98
C ASN A 226 -23.86 1.15 16.24
N PRO A 227 -22.72 0.62 16.71
CA PRO A 227 -21.46 0.76 16.01
C PRO A 227 -21.42 -0.05 14.72
N ILE A 228 -20.65 0.40 13.74
CA ILE A 228 -20.43 -0.35 12.49
C ILE A 228 -19.54 -1.56 12.73
N GLY A 229 -19.99 -2.73 12.26
CA GLY A 229 -19.20 -3.97 12.30
C GLY A 229 -18.00 -3.94 11.34
N ILE A 230 -16.90 -4.61 11.73
CA ILE A 230 -15.66 -4.66 10.95
C ILE A 230 -15.83 -5.19 9.51
N ASN A 231 -16.76 -6.14 9.32
CA ASN A 231 -17.06 -6.72 8.02
C ASN A 231 -17.81 -5.74 7.11
N THR A 232 -18.64 -4.86 7.69
CA THR A 232 -19.36 -3.83 6.95
C THR A 232 -18.39 -2.86 6.29
N PHE A 233 -17.35 -2.39 7.01
CA PHE A 233 -16.27 -1.58 6.39
C PHE A 233 -15.63 -2.27 5.20
N GLY A 234 -15.44 -3.59 5.28
CA GLY A 234 -14.88 -4.38 4.17
C GLY A 234 -15.77 -4.45 2.93
N GLN A 235 -17.07 -4.21 3.07
CA GLN A 235 -18.04 -4.26 1.97
C GLN A 235 -18.34 -2.88 1.38
N ILE A 236 -17.99 -1.78 2.07
CA ILE A 236 -18.28 -0.42 1.59
C ILE A 236 -17.66 -0.15 0.21
N PRO A 237 -16.38 -0.48 -0.07
CA PRO A 237 -15.81 -0.30 -1.40
C PRO A 237 -16.63 -1.01 -2.49
N ARG A 238 -17.03 -2.26 -2.27
CA ARG A 238 -17.92 -2.98 -3.20
C ARG A 238 -19.24 -2.25 -3.44
N LYS A 239 -19.88 -1.73 -2.37
CA LYS A 239 -21.16 -1.00 -2.50
C LYS A 239 -21.00 0.26 -3.33
N ILE A 240 -19.92 1.01 -3.12
CA ILE A 240 -19.59 2.21 -3.92
C ILE A 240 -19.33 1.83 -5.38
N ALA A 241 -18.56 0.76 -5.62
CA ALA A 241 -18.28 0.29 -6.97
C ALA A 241 -19.57 -0.13 -7.71
N LYS A 242 -20.51 -0.77 -7.01
CA LYS A 242 -21.84 -1.10 -7.56
C LYS A 242 -22.65 0.16 -7.87
N TYR A 243 -22.67 1.15 -6.98
CA TYR A 243 -23.34 2.43 -7.22
C TYR A 243 -22.79 3.14 -8.47
N LEU A 244 -21.47 3.13 -8.64
CA LEU A 244 -20.78 3.73 -9.79
C LEU A 244 -20.85 2.87 -11.07
N ASN A 245 -21.54 1.72 -11.05
CA ASN A 245 -21.61 0.75 -12.14
C ASN A 245 -20.22 0.32 -12.67
N LEU A 246 -19.25 0.16 -11.78
CA LEU A 246 -17.90 -0.27 -12.18
C LEU A 246 -17.87 -1.77 -12.48
N PRO A 247 -17.09 -2.19 -13.51
CA PRO A 247 -16.90 -3.61 -13.79
C PRO A 247 -16.20 -4.29 -12.61
N ASN A 248 -16.49 -5.57 -12.40
CA ASN A 248 -15.88 -6.39 -11.35
C ASN A 248 -16.02 -5.79 -9.94
N ALA A 249 -17.18 -5.20 -9.62
CA ALA A 249 -17.42 -4.55 -8.33
C ALA A 249 -17.10 -5.43 -7.11
N ASP A 250 -17.23 -6.76 -7.22
CA ASP A 250 -16.89 -7.71 -6.15
C ASP A 250 -15.39 -7.80 -5.83
N GLN A 251 -14.52 -7.33 -6.73
CA GLN A 251 -13.07 -7.23 -6.48
C GLN A 251 -12.67 -5.96 -5.71
N PHE A 252 -13.62 -5.07 -5.42
CA PHE A 252 -13.42 -3.95 -4.50
C PHE A 252 -13.68 -4.42 -3.07
N THR A 253 -12.63 -4.55 -2.27
CA THR A 253 -12.70 -5.13 -0.92
C THR A 253 -12.19 -4.14 0.12
N GLY A 254 -12.12 -4.55 1.40
CA GLY A 254 -11.64 -3.71 2.50
C GLY A 254 -10.23 -3.11 2.38
N HIS A 255 -9.44 -3.49 1.37
CA HIS A 255 -8.15 -2.85 1.07
C HIS A 255 -8.21 -1.83 -0.09
N SER A 256 -9.35 -1.70 -0.77
CA SER A 256 -9.49 -0.83 -1.95
C SER A 256 -9.18 0.62 -1.66
N PHE A 257 -9.72 1.22 -0.60
CA PHE A 257 -9.41 2.62 -0.27
C PHE A 257 -7.93 2.83 0.07
N ARG A 258 -7.34 1.93 0.85
CA ARG A 258 -5.91 1.98 1.18
C ARG A 258 -5.03 1.92 -0.06
N ARG A 259 -5.38 1.08 -1.04
CA ARG A 259 -4.69 1.01 -2.33
C ARG A 259 -4.95 2.22 -3.22
N THR A 260 -6.20 2.70 -3.28
CA THR A 260 -6.56 3.93 -4.00
C THR A 260 -5.75 5.12 -3.48
N SER A 261 -5.68 5.28 -2.17
CA SER A 261 -4.90 6.29 -1.49
C SER A 261 -3.42 6.24 -1.87
N ALA A 262 -2.80 5.06 -1.79
CA ALA A 262 -1.41 4.84 -2.20
C ALA A 262 -1.18 5.19 -3.69
N THR A 263 -2.09 4.76 -4.54
CA THR A 263 -1.99 4.94 -6.01
C THR A 263 -2.12 6.40 -6.38
N ILE A 264 -3.13 7.11 -5.87
CA ILE A 264 -3.32 8.54 -6.14
C ILE A 264 -2.11 9.34 -5.66
N LEU A 265 -1.55 9.00 -4.48
CA LEU A 265 -0.37 9.68 -3.96
C LEU A 265 0.86 9.45 -4.85
N ALA A 266 1.10 8.20 -5.29
CA ALA A 266 2.19 7.88 -6.21
C ALA A 266 2.01 8.54 -7.59
N ASP A 267 0.80 8.51 -8.14
CA ASP A 267 0.46 9.14 -9.42
C ASP A 267 0.60 10.68 -9.37
N SER A 268 0.57 11.27 -8.17
CA SER A 268 0.83 12.71 -7.95
C SER A 268 2.31 13.05 -7.88
N GLY A 269 3.20 12.06 -8.04
CA GLY A 269 4.66 12.25 -8.02
C GLY A 269 5.28 12.25 -6.63
N ALA A 270 4.57 11.77 -5.60
CA ALA A 270 5.14 11.67 -4.25
C ALA A 270 6.29 10.65 -4.20
N ASP A 271 7.34 10.99 -3.46
CA ASP A 271 8.46 10.08 -3.26
C ASP A 271 8.10 8.87 -2.37
N ILE A 272 8.95 7.83 -2.41
CA ILE A 272 8.74 6.60 -1.64
C ILE A 272 8.67 6.87 -0.13
N ARG A 273 9.40 7.88 0.36
CA ARG A 273 9.42 8.26 1.79
C ARG A 273 8.05 8.81 2.22
N THR A 274 7.47 9.68 1.41
CA THR A 274 6.14 10.26 1.61
C THR A 274 5.09 9.17 1.54
N LEU A 275 5.18 8.27 0.55
CA LEU A 275 4.30 7.11 0.44
C LEU A 275 4.36 6.24 1.71
N LYS A 276 5.56 5.92 2.20
CA LYS A 276 5.76 5.12 3.43
C LYS A 276 5.21 5.78 4.67
N ARG A 277 5.45 7.08 4.86
CA ARG A 277 4.88 7.85 5.98
C ARG A 277 3.36 7.87 5.92
N HIS A 278 2.83 8.12 4.73
CA HIS A 278 1.40 8.16 4.49
C HIS A 278 0.70 6.85 4.83
N GLY A 279 1.24 5.70 4.40
CA GLY A 279 0.63 4.41 4.70
C GLY A 279 1.06 3.75 6.01
N ASP A 280 2.07 4.27 6.71
CA ASP A 280 2.79 3.54 7.77
C ASP A 280 3.35 2.19 7.27
N TRP A 281 4.14 2.26 6.19
CA TRP A 281 4.83 1.11 5.60
C TRP A 281 6.32 1.11 5.97
N LYS A 282 6.79 -0.01 6.53
CA LYS A 282 8.18 -0.16 7.01
C LYS A 282 9.20 -0.28 5.87
N SER A 283 8.83 -0.90 4.76
CA SER A 283 9.72 -1.13 3.61
C SER A 283 9.10 -0.64 2.31
N ASP A 284 9.98 -0.36 1.36
CA ASP A 284 9.66 0.19 0.04
C ASP A 284 8.83 -0.83 -0.74
N ALA A 285 9.26 -2.10 -0.75
CA ALA A 285 8.53 -3.21 -1.35
C ALA A 285 7.09 -3.36 -0.84
N VAL A 286 6.84 -3.10 0.46
CA VAL A 286 5.48 -3.14 1.01
C VAL A 286 4.67 -1.94 0.52
N ALA A 287 5.25 -0.74 0.51
CA ALA A 287 4.58 0.47 0.04
C ALA A 287 4.19 0.38 -1.44
N GLU A 288 5.13 -0.01 -2.29
CA GLU A 288 4.93 -0.27 -3.72
C GLU A 288 3.88 -1.36 -3.95
N GLY A 289 3.82 -2.36 -3.06
CA GLY A 289 2.80 -3.41 -3.08
C GLY A 289 1.36 -2.87 -3.05
N TYR A 290 1.11 -1.69 -2.47
CA TYR A 290 -0.21 -1.06 -2.44
C TYR A 290 -0.52 -0.20 -3.66
N VAL A 291 0.50 0.31 -4.35
CA VAL A 291 0.33 1.10 -5.58
C VAL A 291 -0.23 0.19 -6.68
N ALA A 292 -1.27 0.66 -7.35
CA ALA A 292 -1.84 -0.04 -8.50
C ALA A 292 -1.14 0.35 -9.79
N ASP A 293 -1.20 -0.55 -10.76
CA ASP A 293 -0.73 -0.26 -12.10
C ASP A 293 -1.71 0.71 -12.78
N SER A 294 -1.43 2.00 -12.64
CA SER A 294 -2.30 3.09 -13.07
C SER A 294 -2.05 3.44 -14.53
N ARG A 295 -3.11 3.44 -15.34
CA ARG A 295 -3.07 3.98 -16.71
C ARG A 295 -2.69 5.46 -16.73
N GLU A 296 -3.07 6.21 -15.69
CA GLU A 296 -2.72 7.62 -15.59
C GLU A 296 -1.21 7.81 -15.46
N ASN A 297 -0.55 7.02 -14.59
CA ASN A 297 0.90 7.06 -14.45
C ASN A 297 1.60 6.64 -15.75
N LYS A 298 1.13 5.58 -16.41
CA LYS A 298 1.66 5.16 -17.73
C LYS A 298 1.53 6.27 -18.77
N ASN A 299 0.38 6.96 -18.81
CA ASN A 299 0.18 8.09 -19.71
C ASN A 299 1.11 9.27 -19.37
N LYS A 300 1.34 9.56 -18.08
CA LYS A 300 2.30 10.59 -17.65
C LYS A 300 3.71 10.25 -18.11
N ILE A 301 4.18 9.02 -17.85
CA ILE A 301 5.49 8.53 -18.31
C ILE A 301 5.60 8.63 -19.83
N ALA A 302 4.59 8.17 -20.57
CA ALA A 302 4.60 8.23 -22.04
C ALA A 302 4.68 9.67 -22.57
N ARG A 303 3.97 10.63 -21.95
CA ARG A 303 4.07 12.05 -22.31
C ARG A 303 5.45 12.61 -22.00
N THR A 304 6.02 12.29 -20.84
CA THR A 304 7.37 12.71 -20.47
C THR A 304 8.39 12.21 -21.49
N LEU A 305 8.33 10.93 -21.87
CA LEU A 305 9.21 10.33 -22.88
C LEU A 305 9.01 10.95 -24.27
N GLY A 306 7.75 11.19 -24.68
CA GLY A 306 7.45 11.84 -25.96
C GLY A 306 7.89 13.29 -26.03
N SER A 307 7.92 14.00 -24.90
CA SER A 307 8.31 15.41 -24.84
C SER A 307 9.83 15.64 -24.89
N VAL A 308 10.65 14.58 -24.76
CA VAL A 308 12.12 14.65 -24.85
C VAL A 308 12.58 15.16 -26.24
N ASN A 309 11.76 15.03 -27.28
CA ASN A 309 12.11 15.50 -28.63
C ASN A 309 11.74 16.97 -28.93
N THR A 310 11.13 17.71 -28.01
CA THR A 310 10.67 19.10 -28.30
C THR A 310 11.57 20.18 -27.68
N VAL A 311 12.40 19.85 -26.68
CA VAL A 311 13.21 20.86 -25.96
C VAL A 311 14.46 21.30 -26.74
N SER A 312 14.81 20.63 -27.85
CA SER A 312 15.98 21.01 -28.67
C SER A 312 15.72 22.13 -29.70
N CYS A 313 14.47 22.56 -29.96
CA CYS A 313 14.19 23.49 -31.06
C CYS A 313 13.36 24.73 -30.69
N GLN A 314 13.09 24.97 -29.40
CA GLN A 314 12.34 26.16 -28.97
C GLN A 314 13.19 27.35 -28.54
N ARG A 315 14.51 27.20 -28.41
CA ARG A 315 15.42 28.32 -28.11
C ARG A 315 15.99 29.05 -29.33
N ILE A 316 15.67 28.62 -30.56
CA ILE A 316 16.20 29.22 -31.80
C ILE A 316 15.18 30.17 -32.47
N ARG A 317 13.88 30.07 -32.17
CA ARG A 317 12.87 30.90 -32.85
C ARG A 317 12.68 32.30 -32.27
N ASP A 318 13.07 32.53 -31.01
CA ASP A 318 12.85 33.82 -30.35
C ASP A 318 13.98 34.84 -30.58
N LEU A 319 15.06 34.47 -31.28
CA LEU A 319 16.16 35.40 -31.63
C LEU A 319 16.09 35.91 -33.08
N ALA A 320 15.23 35.33 -33.93
CA ALA A 320 15.13 35.72 -35.34
C ALA A 320 14.14 36.88 -35.62
N SER A 321 13.47 37.43 -34.59
CA SER A 321 12.47 38.49 -34.75
C SER A 321 12.95 39.90 -34.38
N SER A 322 14.26 40.11 -34.21
CA SER A 322 14.81 41.46 -34.00
C SER A 322 16.23 41.59 -34.55
N SER A 323 16.36 41.69 -35.87
CA SER A 323 17.32 42.59 -36.50
C SER A 323 17.04 42.67 -38.00
N THR A 324 16.45 43.78 -38.42
CA THR A 324 16.43 44.26 -39.79
C THR A 324 17.86 44.58 -40.24
N ILE A 325 18.42 43.83 -41.19
CA ILE A 325 19.49 44.33 -42.06
C ILE A 325 19.20 43.86 -43.50
N SER A 326 18.99 44.85 -44.35
CA SER A 326 18.85 44.79 -45.80
C SER A 326 20.18 44.51 -46.50
N VAL A 327 20.23 43.55 -47.42
CA VAL A 327 21.13 43.59 -48.59
C VAL A 327 20.43 42.96 -49.80
N SER A 328 20.51 43.70 -50.91
CA SER A 328 19.88 43.48 -52.21
C SER A 328 20.63 42.46 -53.08
N GLY A 329 19.87 41.67 -53.85
CA GLY A 329 20.27 41.16 -55.18
C GLY A 329 21.06 39.84 -55.23
N ILE A 330 20.41 38.75 -55.67
CA ILE A 330 20.61 38.04 -56.96
C ILE A 330 19.82 36.72 -56.94
N THR A 331 19.29 36.41 -58.12
CA THR A 331 18.36 35.38 -58.57
C THR A 331 18.85 33.91 -58.57
N SER A 332 17.87 33.01 -58.39
CA SER A 332 17.71 31.68 -59.02
C SER A 332 18.36 30.40 -58.44
N ALA A 333 17.47 29.39 -58.31
CA ALA A 333 17.62 27.96 -58.58
C ALA A 333 17.92 26.96 -57.43
N SER A 334 16.93 26.08 -57.25
CA SER A 334 16.88 24.67 -56.83
C SER A 334 18.20 23.91 -56.55
N SER A 335 18.23 23.16 -55.43
CA SER A 335 18.39 21.68 -55.37
C SER A 335 19.08 21.17 -54.08
N THR A 336 18.46 20.13 -53.50
CA THR A 336 18.97 18.97 -52.75
C THR A 336 20.25 18.99 -51.88
N THR A 337 20.04 18.48 -50.65
CA THR A 337 20.84 17.51 -49.85
C THR A 337 22.17 17.87 -49.19
N ASN A 338 22.22 17.45 -47.91
CA ASN A 338 23.32 16.90 -47.11
C ASN A 338 24.14 17.80 -46.15
N GLU A 339 24.08 17.33 -44.89
CA GLU A 339 25.13 17.24 -43.85
C GLU A 339 25.97 18.47 -43.50
N CYS A 340 25.92 18.87 -42.22
CA CYS A 340 26.95 19.72 -41.64
C CYS A 340 27.48 19.15 -40.31
N VAL A 341 28.66 18.59 -40.46
CA VAL A 341 29.77 18.29 -39.55
C VAL A 341 29.88 19.23 -38.33
N LEU A 342 30.06 18.61 -37.14
CA LEU A 342 30.48 19.27 -35.89
C LEU A 342 31.98 19.61 -35.95
N GLN A 343 32.34 20.89 -35.81
CA GLN A 343 33.71 21.30 -35.50
C GLN A 343 33.84 21.72 -34.03
N SER A 344 34.73 21.03 -33.31
CA SER A 344 35.12 21.33 -31.94
C SER A 344 36.23 22.40 -31.92
N SER A 345 35.97 23.57 -31.34
CA SER A 345 37.03 24.50 -30.92
C SER A 345 37.22 24.44 -29.41
N SER A 346 38.38 23.95 -29.00
CA SER A 346 38.80 23.87 -27.60
C SER A 346 39.21 25.26 -27.10
N GLY A 347 38.26 25.99 -26.52
CA GLY A 347 38.49 27.27 -25.84
C GLY A 347 37.62 27.35 -24.58
N ILE A 348 38.08 28.09 -23.56
CA ILE A 348 37.30 28.32 -22.35
C ILE A 348 36.16 29.28 -22.68
N SER A 349 34.91 28.81 -22.60
CA SER A 349 33.71 29.64 -22.70
C SER A 349 33.22 30.03 -21.31
N ILE A 350 33.17 31.33 -21.02
CA ILE A 350 32.61 31.89 -19.80
C ILE A 350 31.36 32.67 -20.18
N SER A 351 30.19 32.28 -19.65
CA SER A 351 28.94 33.02 -19.85
C SER A 351 28.16 33.12 -18.53
N GLY A 352 27.41 34.22 -18.36
CA GLY A 352 26.51 34.43 -17.21
C GLY A 352 27.03 35.27 -16.04
N ASN A 353 28.15 35.99 -16.17
CA ASN A 353 28.72 36.76 -15.05
C ASN A 353 28.32 38.24 -15.13
N SER A 354 27.43 38.68 -14.24
CA SER A 354 27.25 40.10 -13.90
C SER A 354 28.03 40.41 -12.62
N ASN A 355 28.83 41.48 -12.64
CA ASN A 355 29.69 41.99 -11.54
C ASN A 355 30.92 41.14 -11.14
N CYS A 356 31.63 40.54 -12.09
CA CYS A 356 32.92 39.88 -11.82
C CYS A 356 34.07 40.52 -12.62
N THR A 357 35.25 40.64 -12.00
CA THR A 357 36.51 40.97 -12.69
C THR A 357 37.36 39.71 -12.79
N ILE A 358 37.76 39.33 -14.01
CA ILE A 358 38.59 38.15 -14.26
C ILE A 358 39.99 38.62 -14.67
N THR A 359 41.02 38.24 -13.92
CA THR A 359 42.42 38.50 -14.25
C THR A 359 43.11 37.19 -14.62
N ILE A 360 43.68 37.13 -15.82
CA ILE A 360 44.41 35.96 -16.32
C ILE A 360 45.88 36.33 -16.41
N ASN A 361 46.71 35.78 -15.51
CA ASN A 361 48.16 35.92 -15.61
C ASN A 361 48.73 34.69 -16.31
N ILE A 362 49.32 34.92 -17.48
CA ILE A 362 50.00 33.88 -18.26
C ILE A 362 51.50 34.06 -18.00
N ASN A 363 52.08 33.18 -17.18
CA ASN A 363 53.54 33.06 -17.13
C ASN A 363 53.98 32.22 -18.32
N LYS A 364 54.95 32.74 -19.06
CA LYS A 364 55.50 32.09 -20.25
C LYS A 364 56.32 30.87 -19.90
#